data_AF-A0A9P0Z132-F1
#
_entry.id   AF-A0A9P0Z132-F1
#
_cell.length_a   1.000
_cell.length_b   1.000
_cell.length_c   1.000
_cell.angle_alpha   90.00
_cell.angle_beta   90.00
_cell.angle_gamma   90.00
#
_symmetry.space_group_name_H-M   'P 1'
#
loop_
_entity.id
_entity.type
_entity.pdbx_description
1 polymer ?
#
loop_
_entity_poly.entity_id
_entity_poly.type
_entity_poly.pdbx_seq_one_letter_code
_entity_poly.pdbx_strand_id
1 'polypeptide(L)'
;MASIFEPQKSKERLAWANTSALMEAIGSKFGTGKTEICQDQEKAFLHEFMSNNGSRHPTRNKTLVVELLETLNQLSIDALQAHGGDIHQYLRLAWGEWLLNWEKKGAVQGEAKLVVLTLNMFNGPRVSEELLLSHPKYDQQMEITNSISHQLCLYRQCKSQPQKRALEKMTAEIEFDMQYLVKMVLTKDSDEELIHDVKQTFLIVAKAFYYAAYCNPETIDFHITKVLFERLH
;
A
#
# COMPACT_ATOMS: atom_id res chain seq x y z
N MET A 1 6.84 -9.12 -5.51
CA MET A 1 7.51 -10.29 -6.13
C MET A 1 8.66 -10.78 -5.28
N ALA A 2 9.65 -9.94 -4.92
CA ALA A 2 10.75 -10.38 -4.03
C ALA A 2 10.33 -10.59 -2.56
N SER A 3 9.31 -9.85 -2.07
CA SER A 3 8.91 -9.89 -0.66
C SER A 3 7.83 -10.92 -0.31
N ILE A 4 7.10 -11.42 -1.31
CA ILE A 4 6.15 -12.54 -1.23
C ILE A 4 6.44 -13.36 -2.47
N PHE A 5 6.96 -14.58 -2.35
CA PHE A 5 7.48 -15.37 -3.48
C PHE A 5 6.88 -16.77 -3.59
N GLU A 6 6.19 -17.22 -2.55
CA GLU A 6 5.54 -18.52 -2.46
C GLU A 6 4.52 -18.70 -3.59
N PRO A 7 4.59 -19.77 -4.41
CA PRO A 7 3.68 -19.95 -5.55
C PRO A 7 2.19 -19.84 -5.18
N GLN A 8 1.84 -20.30 -3.98
CA GLN A 8 0.48 -20.31 -3.44
C GLN A 8 -0.06 -18.90 -3.18
N LYS A 9 0.82 -17.93 -2.92
CA LYS A 9 0.49 -16.52 -2.63
C LYS A 9 0.45 -15.65 -3.90
N SER A 10 0.15 -16.25 -5.06
CA SER A 10 0.13 -15.54 -6.35
C SER A 10 -0.92 -14.43 -6.40
N LYS A 11 -2.09 -14.65 -5.80
CA LYS A 11 -3.16 -13.66 -5.70
C LYS A 11 -2.77 -12.48 -4.81
N GLU A 12 -2.13 -12.72 -3.67
CA GLU A 12 -1.56 -11.68 -2.80
C GLU A 12 -0.54 -10.81 -3.56
N ARG A 13 0.38 -11.45 -4.32
CA ARG A 13 1.36 -10.73 -5.14
C ARG A 13 0.69 -9.83 -6.19
N LEU A 14 -0.31 -10.36 -6.89
CA LEU A 14 -1.01 -9.62 -7.94
C LEU A 14 -1.83 -8.47 -7.35
N ALA A 15 -2.47 -8.69 -6.20
CA ALA A 15 -3.22 -7.66 -5.48
C ALA A 15 -2.31 -6.49 -5.07
N TRP A 16 -1.15 -6.78 -4.49
CA TRP A 16 -0.17 -5.73 -4.21
C TRP A 16 0.27 -5.02 -5.49
N ALA A 17 0.69 -5.75 -6.52
CA ALA A 17 1.16 -5.14 -7.76
C ALA A 17 0.13 -4.22 -8.41
N ASN A 18 -1.13 -4.66 -8.50
CA ASN A 18 -2.23 -3.85 -9.04
C ASN A 18 -2.51 -2.62 -8.19
N THR A 19 -2.55 -2.76 -6.87
CA THR A 19 -2.76 -1.64 -5.94
C THR A 19 -1.66 -0.59 -6.10
N SER A 20 -0.39 -1.00 -6.12
CA SER A 20 0.74 -0.08 -6.32
C SER A 20 0.72 0.59 -7.69
N ALA A 21 0.42 -0.14 -8.77
CA ALA A 21 0.35 0.43 -10.11
C ALA A 21 -0.79 1.46 -10.25
N LEU A 22 -1.95 1.20 -9.64
CA LEU A 22 -3.07 2.15 -9.63
C LEU A 22 -2.74 3.41 -8.83
N MET A 23 -2.11 3.26 -7.66
CA MET A 23 -1.66 4.40 -6.85
C MET A 23 -0.66 5.26 -7.62
N GLU A 24 0.29 4.64 -8.32
CA GLU A 24 1.25 5.35 -9.17
C GLU A 24 0.56 6.03 -10.37
N ALA A 25 -0.39 5.38 -11.03
CA ALA A 25 -1.15 5.97 -12.13
C ALA A 25 -1.95 7.21 -11.68
N ILE A 26 -2.60 7.14 -10.51
CA ILE A 26 -3.30 8.27 -9.90
C ILE A 26 -2.29 9.37 -9.53
N GLY A 27 -1.22 9.01 -8.83
CA GLY A 27 -0.15 9.93 -8.46
C GLY A 27 0.50 10.62 -9.65
N SER A 28 0.70 9.93 -10.77
CA SER A 28 1.26 10.48 -12.00
C SER A 28 0.27 11.42 -12.70
N LYS A 29 -1.01 11.05 -12.78
CA LYS A 29 -2.05 11.84 -13.44
C LYS A 29 -2.27 13.20 -12.76
N PHE A 30 -2.17 13.24 -11.43
CA PHE A 30 -2.49 14.44 -10.66
C PHE A 30 -1.29 15.07 -9.93
N GLY A 31 -0.15 14.39 -9.83
CA GLY A 31 1.02 14.83 -9.07
C GLY A 31 1.86 15.93 -9.72
N THR A 32 1.56 16.33 -10.96
CA THR A 32 2.32 17.35 -11.69
C THR A 32 1.55 18.66 -11.81
N GLY A 33 1.57 19.45 -10.72
CA GLY A 33 1.19 20.87 -10.73
C GLY A 33 0.09 21.23 -9.75
N LYS A 34 0.42 22.03 -8.73
CA LYS A 34 -0.57 22.65 -7.84
C LYS A 34 -1.26 23.85 -8.52
N THR A 35 -1.85 23.61 -9.69
CA THR A 35 -2.73 24.60 -10.32
C THR A 35 -4.16 24.40 -9.82
N GLU A 36 -4.97 25.45 -9.78
CA GLU A 36 -6.39 25.36 -9.39
C GLU A 36 -7.14 24.33 -10.25
N ILE A 37 -6.79 24.24 -11.54
CA ILE A 37 -7.35 23.26 -12.49
C ILE A 37 -7.05 21.82 -12.06
N CYS A 38 -5.85 21.54 -11.52
CA CYS A 38 -5.52 20.20 -11.02
C CYS A 38 -6.36 19.84 -9.80
N GLN A 39 -6.56 20.78 -8.87
CA GLN A 39 -7.36 20.54 -7.66
C GLN A 39 -8.84 20.25 -7.98
N ASP A 40 -9.41 20.93 -8.98
CA ASP A 40 -10.78 20.66 -9.41
C ASP A 40 -10.92 19.28 -10.07
N GLN A 41 -9.91 18.86 -10.84
CA GLN A 41 -9.88 17.52 -11.44
C GLN A 41 -9.74 16.41 -10.39
N GLU A 42 -8.96 16.65 -9.34
CA GLU A 42 -8.81 15.74 -8.19
C GLU A 42 -10.12 15.56 -7.43
N LYS A 43 -10.81 16.67 -7.12
CA LYS A 43 -12.12 16.65 -6.46
C LYS A 43 -13.17 15.97 -7.32
N ALA A 44 -13.16 16.23 -8.63
CA ALA A 44 -14.06 15.56 -9.58
C ALA A 44 -13.80 14.06 -9.63
N PHE A 45 -12.52 13.63 -9.64
CA PHE A 45 -12.14 12.22 -9.58
C PHE A 45 -12.61 11.55 -8.29
N LEU A 46 -12.37 12.17 -7.13
CA LEU A 46 -12.85 11.66 -5.84
C LEU A 46 -14.38 11.58 -5.81
N HIS A 47 -15.07 12.61 -6.27
CA HIS A 47 -16.54 12.62 -6.32
C HIS A 47 -17.10 11.53 -7.25
N GLU A 48 -16.51 11.36 -8.44
CA GLU A 48 -16.88 10.29 -9.37
C GLU A 48 -16.66 8.91 -8.73
N PHE A 49 -15.53 8.67 -8.07
CA PHE A 49 -15.28 7.43 -7.35
C PHE A 49 -16.30 7.17 -6.24
N MET A 50 -16.57 8.18 -5.39
CA MET A 50 -17.48 8.04 -4.25
C MET A 50 -18.93 7.84 -4.67
N SER A 51 -19.39 8.54 -5.72
CA SER A 51 -20.77 8.50 -6.20
C SER A 51 -21.11 7.23 -6.99
N ASN A 52 -20.12 6.53 -7.53
CA ASN A 52 -20.37 5.43 -8.47
C ASN A 52 -20.69 4.11 -7.76
N ASN A 53 -21.91 3.98 -7.21
CA ASN A 53 -22.38 2.83 -6.40
C ASN A 53 -22.70 1.55 -7.22
N GLY A 54 -21.96 1.28 -8.30
CA GLY A 54 -22.21 0.11 -9.18
C GLY A 54 -23.10 0.41 -10.39
N SER A 55 -23.30 1.69 -10.71
CA SER A 55 -23.97 2.11 -11.94
C SER A 55 -23.09 1.79 -13.15
N ARG A 56 -23.38 0.66 -13.79
CA ARG A 56 -22.86 0.29 -15.13
C ARG A 56 -23.42 1.25 -16.19
N HIS A 57 -22.97 2.50 -16.19
CA HIS A 57 -23.12 3.33 -17.38
C HIS A 57 -21.89 3.09 -18.25
N PRO A 58 -22.06 2.53 -19.46
CA PRO A 58 -20.97 2.36 -20.39
C PRO A 58 -20.63 3.74 -20.97
N THR A 59 -19.90 4.54 -20.22
CA THR A 59 -19.23 5.71 -20.79
C THR A 59 -18.18 5.18 -21.76
N ARG A 60 -18.36 5.52 -23.03
CA ARG A 60 -17.54 5.09 -24.18
C ARG A 60 -16.06 5.49 -24.05
N ASN A 61 -15.71 6.27 -23.03
CA ASN A 61 -14.36 6.64 -22.64
C ASN A 61 -14.03 5.97 -21.31
N LYS A 62 -13.07 5.03 -21.32
CA LYS A 62 -12.50 4.48 -20.08
C LYS A 62 -11.85 5.60 -19.28
N THR A 63 -12.43 5.96 -18.15
CA THR A 63 -11.81 6.87 -17.19
C THR A 63 -10.94 6.07 -16.22
N LEU A 64 -9.96 6.73 -15.59
CA LEU A 64 -9.15 6.10 -14.53
C LEU A 64 -10.03 5.61 -13.35
N VAL A 65 -11.20 6.24 -13.12
CA VAL A 65 -12.17 5.79 -12.12
C VAL A 65 -12.78 4.45 -12.52
N VAL A 66 -13.18 4.29 -13.78
CA VAL A 66 -13.69 3.01 -14.30
C VAL A 66 -12.63 1.91 -14.15
N GLU A 67 -11.39 2.17 -14.56
CA GLU A 67 -10.32 1.18 -14.47
C GLU A 67 -9.99 0.81 -13.01
N LEU A 68 -10.01 1.79 -12.09
CA LEU A 68 -9.90 1.55 -10.65
C LEU A 68 -11.02 0.65 -10.16
N LEU A 69 -12.29 0.99 -10.42
CA LEU A 69 -13.45 0.22 -9.97
C LEU A 69 -13.47 -1.21 -10.56
N GLU A 70 -13.13 -1.37 -11.84
CA GLU A 70 -13.01 -2.67 -12.49
C GLU A 70 -11.92 -3.52 -11.82
N THR A 71 -10.78 -2.90 -11.50
CA THR A 71 -9.68 -3.59 -10.79
C THR A 71 -10.10 -3.99 -9.38
N LEU A 72 -10.76 -3.12 -8.60
CA LEU A 72 -11.25 -3.45 -7.26
C LEU A 72 -12.28 -4.59 -7.29
N ASN A 73 -13.15 -4.60 -8.31
CA ASN A 73 -14.09 -5.69 -8.53
C ASN A 73 -13.36 -7.01 -8.85
N GLN A 74 -12.35 -6.96 -9.72
CA GLN A 74 -11.55 -8.15 -10.03
C GLN A 74 -10.77 -8.68 -8.83
N LEU A 75 -10.19 -7.78 -8.00
CA LEU A 75 -9.52 -8.17 -6.76
C LEU A 75 -10.49 -8.82 -5.77
N SER A 76 -11.72 -8.33 -5.66
CA SER A 76 -12.72 -8.98 -4.80
C SER A 76 -13.11 -10.37 -5.31
N ILE A 77 -13.31 -10.53 -6.62
CA ILE A 77 -13.59 -11.85 -7.23
C ILE A 77 -12.43 -12.81 -6.95
N ASP A 78 -11.18 -12.34 -7.09
CA ASP A 78 -9.99 -13.15 -6.82
C ASP A 78 -9.89 -13.58 -5.35
N ALA A 79 -10.16 -12.68 -4.41
CA ALA A 79 -10.18 -13.00 -2.98
C ALA A 79 -11.31 -13.97 -2.62
N LEU A 80 -12.50 -13.78 -3.19
CA LEU A 80 -13.65 -14.67 -3.02
C LEU A 80 -13.33 -16.09 -3.54
N GLN A 81 -12.68 -16.20 -4.70
CA GLN A 81 -12.28 -17.50 -5.27
C GLN A 81 -11.17 -18.18 -4.47
N ALA A 82 -10.19 -17.42 -3.98
CA ALA A 82 -9.05 -17.97 -3.25
C ALA A 82 -9.39 -18.35 -1.81
N HIS A 83 -10.27 -17.59 -1.15
CA HIS A 83 -10.46 -17.67 0.29
C HIS A 83 -11.91 -17.58 0.77
N GLY A 84 -12.89 -17.39 -0.13
CA GLY A 84 -14.31 -17.38 0.21
C GLY A 84 -14.83 -16.10 0.88
N GLY A 85 -14.00 -15.06 1.00
CA GLY A 85 -14.41 -13.76 1.55
C GLY A 85 -14.66 -12.73 0.46
N ASP A 86 -15.82 -12.06 0.50
CA ASP A 86 -16.07 -10.86 -0.32
C ASP A 86 -15.42 -9.65 0.36
N ILE A 87 -14.46 -9.03 -0.33
CA ILE A 87 -13.71 -7.89 0.18
C ILE A 87 -14.05 -6.58 -0.54
N HIS A 88 -15.05 -6.58 -1.42
CA HIS A 88 -15.32 -5.47 -2.34
C HIS A 88 -15.61 -4.16 -1.61
N GLN A 89 -16.52 -4.20 -0.63
CA GLN A 89 -16.88 -3.03 0.15
C GLN A 89 -15.68 -2.49 0.94
N TYR A 90 -14.86 -3.36 1.51
CA TYR A 90 -13.67 -2.95 2.27
C TYR A 90 -12.60 -2.32 1.40
N LEU A 91 -12.33 -2.90 0.23
CA LEU A 91 -11.44 -2.29 -0.75
C LEU A 91 -11.95 -0.90 -1.12
N ARG A 92 -13.25 -0.77 -1.42
CA ARG A 92 -13.84 0.53 -1.76
C ARG A 92 -13.68 1.57 -0.65
N LEU A 93 -13.91 1.17 0.61
CA LEU A 93 -13.73 2.04 1.77
C LEU A 93 -12.26 2.46 1.95
N ALA A 94 -11.34 1.50 1.90
CA ALA A 94 -9.90 1.77 2.04
C ALA A 94 -9.38 2.71 0.94
N TRP A 95 -9.81 2.49 -0.31
CA TRP A 95 -9.48 3.37 -1.43
C TRP A 95 -10.13 4.75 -1.29
N GLY A 96 -11.38 4.83 -0.82
CA GLY A 96 -12.05 6.10 -0.55
C GLY A 96 -11.33 6.92 0.53
N GLU A 97 -10.92 6.28 1.64
CA GLU A 97 -10.11 6.91 2.68
C GLU A 97 -8.76 7.40 2.16
N TRP A 98 -8.08 6.58 1.34
CA TRP A 98 -6.81 6.95 0.75
C TRP A 98 -6.95 8.15 -0.18
N LEU A 99 -7.93 8.14 -1.10
CA LEU A 99 -8.20 9.26 -2.01
C LEU A 99 -8.59 10.55 -1.28
N LEU A 100 -9.37 10.44 -0.19
CA LEU A 100 -9.72 11.58 0.64
C LEU A 100 -8.50 12.17 1.37
N ASN A 101 -7.61 11.32 1.89
CA ASN A 101 -6.37 11.78 2.51
C ASN A 101 -5.41 12.37 1.49
N TRP A 102 -5.37 11.79 0.30
CA TRP A 102 -4.59 12.25 -0.83
C TRP A 102 -5.02 13.66 -1.26
N GLU A 103 -6.33 13.94 -1.35
CA GLU A 103 -6.88 15.29 -1.65
C GLU A 103 -6.53 16.31 -0.55
N LYS A 104 -6.64 15.92 0.73
CA LYS A 104 -6.41 16.84 1.87
C LYS A 104 -4.94 17.11 2.17
N LYS A 105 -4.09 16.08 2.06
CA LYS A 105 -2.72 16.08 2.60
C LYS A 105 -1.64 15.84 1.53
N GLY A 106 -2.03 15.52 0.30
CA GLY A 106 -1.14 15.22 -0.82
C GLY A 106 -0.71 13.76 -0.91
N ALA A 107 0.03 13.44 -1.98
CA ALA A 107 0.19 12.08 -2.51
C ALA A 107 0.96 11.06 -1.66
N VAL A 108 1.66 11.50 -0.60
CA VAL A 108 2.72 10.70 0.04
C VAL A 108 2.24 9.99 1.32
N GLN A 109 1.00 10.22 1.76
CA GLN A 109 0.51 9.68 3.03
C GLN A 109 -0.53 8.57 2.83
N GLY A 110 -0.28 7.39 3.43
CA GLY A 110 -1.24 6.28 3.48
C GLY A 110 -1.07 5.20 2.42
N GLU A 111 0.00 5.26 1.61
CA GLU A 111 0.30 4.22 0.62
C GLU A 111 0.48 2.83 1.26
N ALA A 112 1.27 2.77 2.33
CA ALA A 112 1.51 1.53 3.04
C ALA A 112 0.22 0.99 3.69
N LYS A 113 -0.64 1.87 4.23
CA LYS A 113 -1.97 1.50 4.76
C LYS A 113 -2.76 0.71 3.72
N LEU A 114 -2.86 1.25 2.51
CA LEU A 114 -3.68 0.66 1.46
C LEU A 114 -3.14 -0.69 1.00
N VAL A 115 -1.81 -0.82 0.87
CA VAL A 115 -1.15 -2.08 0.53
C VAL A 115 -1.34 -3.12 1.64
N VAL A 116 -1.11 -2.76 2.91
CA VAL A 116 -1.28 -3.67 4.05
C VAL A 116 -2.72 -4.14 4.17
N LEU A 117 -3.69 -3.24 4.05
CA LEU A 117 -5.12 -3.58 4.07
C LEU A 117 -5.45 -4.56 2.94
N THR A 118 -5.01 -4.26 1.71
CA THR A 118 -5.21 -5.14 0.56
C THR A 118 -4.63 -6.53 0.84
N LEU A 119 -3.37 -6.63 1.28
CA LEU A 119 -2.73 -7.92 1.55
C LEU A 119 -3.41 -8.70 2.68
N ASN A 120 -3.77 -8.03 3.77
CA ASN A 120 -4.43 -8.68 4.90
C ASN A 120 -5.84 -9.16 4.55
N MET A 121 -6.57 -8.47 3.66
CA MET A 121 -7.85 -8.93 3.11
C MET A 121 -7.69 -10.20 2.26
N PHE A 122 -6.52 -10.43 1.66
CA PHE A 122 -6.20 -11.67 0.95
C PHE A 122 -5.68 -12.81 1.86
N ASN A 123 -5.51 -12.60 3.18
CA ASN A 123 -5.13 -13.68 4.12
C ASN A 123 -6.33 -14.59 4.52
N GLY A 124 -7.48 -14.43 3.87
CA GLY A 124 -8.67 -15.29 3.98
C GLY A 124 -9.52 -15.10 5.24
N PRO A 125 -10.40 -16.08 5.60
CA PRO A 125 -11.43 -15.90 6.64
C PRO A 125 -10.89 -15.63 8.06
N ARG A 126 -9.58 -15.77 8.24
CA ARG A 126 -8.87 -15.54 9.50
C ARG A 126 -8.75 -14.06 9.84
N VAL A 127 -8.85 -13.18 8.85
CA VAL A 127 -8.81 -11.73 9.04
C VAL A 127 -10.25 -11.21 8.96
N SER A 128 -10.86 -10.96 10.11
CA SER A 128 -12.21 -10.40 10.19
C SER A 128 -12.18 -8.88 10.00
N GLU A 129 -13.33 -8.29 9.63
CA GLU A 129 -13.52 -6.84 9.63
C GLU A 129 -13.19 -6.23 11.00
N GLU A 130 -13.63 -6.87 12.08
CA GLU A 130 -13.37 -6.43 13.45
C GLU A 130 -11.87 -6.34 13.76
N LEU A 131 -11.08 -7.32 13.28
CA LEU A 131 -9.63 -7.31 13.42
C LEU A 131 -9.00 -6.10 12.70
N LEU A 132 -9.49 -5.78 11.51
CA LEU A 132 -8.95 -4.71 10.65
C LEU A 132 -9.34 -3.31 11.10
N LEU A 133 -10.52 -3.15 11.72
CA LEU A 133 -11.09 -1.84 12.05
C LEU A 133 -10.95 -1.45 13.52
N SER A 134 -10.79 -2.42 14.42
CA SER A 134 -10.98 -2.17 15.86
C SER A 134 -9.90 -2.77 16.75
N HIS A 135 -8.93 -3.53 16.22
CA HIS A 135 -7.94 -4.20 17.06
C HIS A 135 -6.77 -3.25 17.40
N PRO A 136 -6.53 -2.91 18.69
CA PRO A 136 -5.55 -1.89 19.07
C PRO A 136 -4.11 -2.19 18.59
N LYS A 137 -3.69 -3.46 18.65
CA LYS A 137 -2.36 -3.85 18.11
C LYS A 137 -2.28 -3.75 16.59
N TYR A 138 -3.39 -3.92 15.87
CA TYR A 138 -3.42 -3.76 14.42
C TYR A 138 -3.22 -2.29 14.07
N ASP A 139 -3.97 -1.41 14.74
CA ASP A 139 -3.85 0.04 14.59
C ASP A 139 -2.44 0.51 14.91
N GLN A 140 -1.85 0.04 16.01
CA GLN A 140 -0.48 0.38 16.38
C GLN A 140 0.55 -0.06 15.31
N GLN A 141 0.44 -1.29 14.77
CA GLN A 141 1.32 -1.75 13.69
C GLN A 141 1.09 -1.00 12.39
N MET A 142 -0.15 -0.57 12.14
CA MET A 142 -0.52 0.24 10.99
C MET A 142 0.06 1.64 11.07
N GLU A 143 -0.02 2.29 12.24
CA GLU A 143 0.53 3.62 12.47
C GLU A 143 2.05 3.64 12.27
N ILE A 144 2.78 2.70 12.90
CA ILE A 144 4.23 2.64 12.77
C ILE A 144 4.66 2.33 11.32
N THR A 145 3.97 1.41 10.64
CA THR A 145 4.28 1.06 9.25
C THR A 145 4.05 2.23 8.30
N ASN A 146 2.99 3.01 8.53
CA ASN A 146 2.73 4.23 7.77
C ASN A 146 3.74 5.34 8.09
N SER A 147 4.14 5.50 9.35
CA SER A 147 5.20 6.43 9.78
C SER A 147 6.49 6.16 9.01
N ILE A 148 6.98 4.91 9.08
CA ILE A 148 8.19 4.45 8.40
C ILE A 148 8.10 4.74 6.89
N SER A 149 7.00 4.33 6.27
CA SER A 149 6.83 4.46 4.80
C SER A 149 6.79 5.91 4.37
N HIS A 150 6.14 6.78 5.16
CA HIS A 150 6.09 8.21 4.91
C HIS A 150 7.49 8.85 5.04
N GLN A 151 8.21 8.58 6.13
CA GLN A 151 9.57 9.06 6.34
C GLN A 151 10.52 8.60 5.24
N LEU A 152 10.42 7.34 4.81
CA LEU A 152 11.22 6.79 3.71
C LEU A 152 10.92 7.46 2.36
N CYS A 153 9.67 7.84 2.11
CA CYS A 153 9.33 8.58 0.90
C CYS A 153 9.92 10.00 0.93
N LEU A 154 9.81 10.70 2.06
CA LEU A 154 10.46 12.01 2.25
C LEU A 154 11.99 11.90 2.12
N TYR A 155 12.60 10.86 2.69
CA TYR A 155 14.02 10.59 2.59
C TYR A 155 14.47 10.48 1.12
N ARG A 156 13.72 9.75 0.28
CA ARG A 156 14.01 9.65 -1.17
C ARG A 156 13.97 11.01 -1.87
N GLN A 157 13.00 11.85 -1.54
CA GLN A 157 12.85 13.18 -2.13
C GLN A 157 14.01 14.10 -1.72
N CYS A 158 14.40 14.08 -0.44
CA CYS A 158 15.48 14.89 0.11
C CYS A 158 16.90 14.46 -0.33
N LYS A 159 17.08 13.22 -0.80
CA LYS A 159 18.38 12.70 -1.28
C LYS A 159 18.99 13.55 -2.41
N SER A 160 18.16 14.28 -3.16
CA SER A 160 18.59 15.15 -4.28
C SER A 160 19.25 16.47 -3.84
N GLN A 161 18.93 16.99 -2.64
CA GLN A 161 19.50 18.22 -2.07
C GLN A 161 19.59 18.12 -0.54
N PRO A 162 20.61 17.42 -0.01
CA PRO A 162 20.62 17.01 1.39
C PRO A 162 21.04 18.14 2.35
N GLN A 163 20.18 18.47 3.31
CA GLN A 163 20.63 19.08 4.56
C GLN A 163 21.09 17.96 5.50
N LYS A 164 22.41 17.74 5.60
CA LYS A 164 23.03 16.58 6.26
C LYS A 164 22.44 16.25 7.65
N ARG A 165 22.28 17.25 8.52
CA ARG A 165 21.71 17.05 9.88
C ARG A 165 20.25 16.59 9.88
N ALA A 166 19.44 17.08 8.96
CA ALA A 166 18.03 16.68 8.86
C ALA A 166 17.92 15.22 8.38
N LEU A 167 18.79 14.84 7.43
CA LEU A 167 18.86 13.47 6.92
C LEU A 167 19.33 12.47 7.99
N GLU A 168 20.33 12.83 8.80
CA GLU A 168 20.83 12.01 9.91
C GLU A 168 19.73 11.78 10.96
N LYS A 169 19.00 12.83 11.34
CA LYS A 169 17.87 12.71 12.27
C LYS A 169 16.76 11.82 11.72
N MET A 170 16.34 12.03 10.48
CA MET A 170 15.32 11.22 9.81
C MET A 170 15.75 9.74 9.73
N THR A 171 17.02 9.48 9.42
CA THR A 171 17.57 8.13 9.39
C THR A 171 17.46 7.46 10.76
N ALA A 172 17.83 8.15 11.83
CA ALA A 172 17.74 7.60 13.19
C ALA A 172 16.29 7.28 13.60
N GLU A 173 15.32 8.13 13.23
CA GLU A 173 13.90 7.90 13.47
C GLU A 173 13.39 6.67 12.70
N ILE A 174 13.72 6.54 11.41
CA ILE A 174 13.35 5.38 10.58
C ILE A 174 13.91 4.08 11.19
N GLU A 175 15.18 4.08 11.62
CA GLU A 175 15.80 2.89 12.22
C GLU A 175 15.14 2.52 13.55
N PHE A 176 14.82 3.50 14.39
CA PHE A 176 14.11 3.27 15.65
C PHE A 176 12.73 2.66 15.40
N ASP A 177 11.93 3.24 14.49
CA ASP A 177 10.60 2.75 14.16
C ASP A 177 10.66 1.35 13.53
N MET A 178 11.64 1.07 12.67
CA MET A 178 11.84 -0.28 12.11
C MET A 178 12.19 -1.32 13.17
N GLN A 179 13.09 -0.99 14.11
CA GLN A 179 13.42 -1.88 15.22
C GLN A 179 12.19 -2.14 16.10
N TYR A 180 11.40 -1.10 16.35
CA TYR A 180 10.16 -1.23 17.09
C TYR A 180 9.16 -2.15 16.38
N LEU A 181 8.93 -1.96 15.07
CA LEU A 181 8.07 -2.82 14.27
C LEU A 181 8.56 -4.29 14.28
N VAL A 182 9.86 -4.53 14.11
CA VAL A 182 10.44 -5.89 14.18
C VAL A 182 10.16 -6.53 15.53
N LYS A 183 10.34 -5.79 16.63
CA LYS A 183 10.05 -6.29 17.98
C LYS A 183 8.57 -6.66 18.12
N MET A 184 7.65 -5.82 17.64
CA MET A 184 6.20 -6.10 17.68
C MET A 184 5.83 -7.37 16.90
N VAL A 185 6.48 -7.62 15.77
CA VAL A 185 6.21 -8.80 14.93
C VAL A 185 6.78 -10.08 15.52
N LEU A 186 7.95 -10.02 16.16
CA LEU A 186 8.63 -11.19 16.73
C LEU A 186 8.18 -11.55 18.16
N THR A 187 7.59 -10.60 18.90
CA THR A 187 7.10 -10.85 20.26
C THR A 187 5.81 -11.67 20.22
N LYS A 188 5.82 -12.80 20.91
CA LYS A 188 4.64 -13.63 21.16
C LYS A 188 4.00 -13.15 22.47
N ASP A 189 2.80 -12.59 22.39
CA ASP A 189 2.01 -12.22 23.57
C ASP A 189 0.96 -13.29 23.84
N SER A 190 0.68 -13.60 25.11
CA SER A 190 -0.11 -14.78 25.51
C SER A 190 -1.62 -14.66 25.35
N ASP A 191 -2.21 -13.46 25.30
CA ASP A 191 -3.66 -13.32 25.57
C ASP A 191 -4.48 -12.55 24.50
N GLU A 192 -3.85 -11.73 23.65
CA GLU A 192 -4.51 -10.98 22.56
C GLU A 192 -3.54 -10.84 21.38
N GLU A 193 -3.22 -11.96 20.75
CA GLU A 193 -2.21 -11.99 19.69
C GLU A 193 -2.83 -11.77 18.31
N LEU A 194 -2.35 -10.75 17.60
CA LEU A 194 -2.57 -10.67 16.15
C LEU A 194 -2.02 -11.94 15.50
N ILE A 195 -2.76 -12.42 14.50
CA ILE A 195 -2.33 -13.56 13.68
C ILE A 195 -0.94 -13.26 13.11
N HIS A 196 -0.02 -14.21 13.25
CA HIS A 196 1.37 -14.06 12.81
C HIS A 196 1.48 -13.57 11.36
N ASP A 197 0.65 -14.10 10.46
CA ASP A 197 0.64 -13.70 9.04
C ASP A 197 0.27 -12.22 8.86
N VAL A 198 -0.65 -11.70 9.67
CA VAL A 198 -1.02 -10.27 9.69
C VAL A 198 0.16 -9.43 10.17
N LYS A 199 0.83 -9.84 11.25
CA LYS A 199 2.05 -9.18 11.76
C LYS A 199 3.15 -9.12 10.69
N GLN A 200 3.36 -10.24 9.98
CA GLN A 200 4.35 -10.33 8.91
C GLN A 200 4.03 -9.41 7.74
N THR A 201 2.76 -9.23 7.36
CA THR A 201 2.37 -8.30 6.29
C THR A 201 2.92 -6.89 6.54
N PHE A 202 2.79 -6.36 7.76
CA PHE A 202 3.32 -5.04 8.10
C PHE A 202 4.83 -4.95 7.87
N LEU A 203 5.59 -5.93 8.37
CA LEU A 203 7.04 -5.97 8.22
C LEU A 203 7.48 -6.14 6.76
N ILE A 204 6.77 -6.97 5.99
CA ILE A 204 7.02 -7.18 4.56
C ILE A 204 6.87 -5.87 3.78
N VAL A 205 5.79 -5.13 4.04
CA VAL A 205 5.54 -3.83 3.40
C VAL A 205 6.60 -2.83 3.81
N ALA A 206 6.87 -2.67 5.11
CA ALA A 206 7.89 -1.73 5.60
C ALA A 206 9.28 -2.01 4.99
N LYS A 207 9.69 -3.29 4.91
CA LYS A 207 10.95 -3.70 4.26
C LYS A 207 11.00 -3.34 2.77
N ALA A 208 9.87 -3.46 2.05
CA ALA A 208 9.81 -3.08 0.64
C ALA A 208 10.00 -1.57 0.44
N PHE A 209 9.35 -0.75 1.28
CA PHE A 209 9.57 0.70 1.28
C PHE A 209 11.01 1.06 1.65
N TYR A 210 11.58 0.36 2.64
CA TYR A 210 12.95 0.57 3.08
C TYR A 210 13.94 0.28 1.94
N TYR A 211 13.83 -0.91 1.35
CA TYR A 211 14.67 -1.35 0.24
C TYR A 211 14.68 -0.33 -0.91
N ALA A 212 13.50 0.08 -1.38
CA ALA A 212 13.43 1.00 -2.51
C ALA A 212 13.86 2.45 -2.15
N ALA A 213 14.04 2.79 -0.87
CA ALA A 213 14.54 4.11 -0.45
C ALA A 213 16.07 4.16 -0.37
N TYR A 214 16.68 3.05 0.04
CA TYR A 214 18.12 2.95 0.20
C TYR A 214 18.82 2.54 -1.10
N CYS A 215 18.22 1.64 -1.88
CA CYS A 215 18.75 1.23 -3.18
C CYS A 215 18.51 2.30 -4.25
N ASN A 216 19.55 2.60 -5.03
CA ASN A 216 19.40 3.47 -6.21
C ASN A 216 18.72 2.71 -7.37
N PRO A 217 18.18 3.42 -8.38
CA PRO A 217 17.48 2.78 -9.50
C PRO A 217 18.32 1.72 -10.22
N GLU A 218 19.60 1.98 -10.47
CA GLU A 218 20.51 1.04 -11.13
C GLU A 218 20.65 -0.29 -10.36
N THR A 219 20.75 -0.20 -9.03
CA THR A 219 20.83 -1.38 -8.15
C THR A 219 19.50 -2.13 -8.12
N ILE A 220 18.38 -1.42 -8.13
CA ILE A 220 17.05 -2.03 -8.21
C ILE A 220 16.90 -2.79 -9.53
N ASP A 221 17.25 -2.20 -10.67
CA ASP A 221 17.16 -2.82 -11.99
C ASP A 221 18.05 -4.06 -12.11
N PHE A 222 19.27 -3.98 -11.57
CA PHE A 222 20.17 -5.13 -11.46
C PHE A 222 19.55 -6.25 -10.63
N HIS A 223 19.01 -5.96 -9.44
CA HIS A 223 18.36 -6.96 -8.60
C HIS A 223 17.09 -7.53 -9.24
N ILE A 224 16.28 -6.73 -9.96
CA ILE A 224 15.13 -7.21 -10.73
C ILE A 224 15.58 -8.24 -11.76
N THR A 225 16.63 -7.92 -12.52
CA THR A 225 17.20 -8.81 -13.54
C THR A 225 17.62 -10.14 -12.92
N LYS A 226 18.40 -10.09 -11.83
CA LYS A 226 18.91 -11.26 -11.13
C LYS A 226 17.81 -12.12 -10.51
N VAL A 227 16.84 -11.51 -9.85
CA VAL A 227 15.84 -12.25 -9.06
C VAL A 227 14.73 -12.82 -9.93
N LEU A 228 14.33 -12.12 -11.01
CA LEU A 228 13.17 -12.53 -11.80
C LEU A 228 13.51 -13.28 -13.08
N PHE A 229 14.69 -13.04 -13.67
CA PHE A 229 14.98 -13.49 -15.02
C PHE A 229 16.22 -14.40 -15.14
N GLU A 230 17.09 -14.42 -14.13
CA GLU A 230 18.23 -15.33 -14.10
C GLU A 230 17.92 -16.61 -13.31
N ARG A 231 18.26 -17.77 -13.88
CA ARG A 231 18.12 -19.06 -13.18
C ARG A 231 19.30 -19.27 -12.25
N LEU A 232 19.03 -19.81 -11.07
CA LEU A 232 20.07 -20.33 -10.19
C LEU A 232 20.66 -21.60 -10.85
N HIS A 233 21.96 -21.59 -11.07
CA HIS A 233 22.71 -22.72 -11.61
C HIS A 233 23.19 -23.65 -10.49
#